data_AF-A0A3A1X4S5-F1
#
_entry.id   AF-A0A3A1X4S5-F1
#
_cell.length_a   1.000
_cell.length_b   1.000
_cell.length_c   1.000
_cell.angle_alpha   90.00
_cell.angle_beta   90.00
_cell.angle_gamma   90.00
#
_symmetry.space_group_name_H-M   'P 1'
#
loop_
_entity.id
_entity.type
_entity.pdbx_description
1 polymer ?
#
loop_
_entity_poly.entity_id
_entity_poly.type
_entity_poly.pdbx_seq_one_letter_code
_entity_poly.pdbx_strand_id
1 'polypeptide(L)'
;MIVIDARNSKQNKQLDDFHFDLLNNHDSHRADYNNLIEGLFIAASHHSVGVQFADLVAGAVYRKCSKGDSTFYNMIRNNVRRNSQGKAEGFGVVAVPSGSRIIEK
;
A
#
# COMPACT_ATOMS: atom_id res chain seq x y z
N MET A 1 2.26 -18.43 -3.36
CA MET A 1 1.49 -19.19 -2.34
C MET A 1 0.45 -18.26 -1.75
N ILE A 2 -0.84 -18.58 -1.87
CA ILE A 2 -1.92 -17.76 -1.30
C ILE A 2 -2.40 -18.45 -0.01
N VAL A 3 -2.39 -17.72 1.11
CA VAL A 3 -2.87 -18.20 2.40
C VAL A 3 -4.01 -17.29 2.84
N ILE A 4 -5.22 -17.84 2.92
CA ILE A 4 -6.44 -17.08 3.18
C ILE A 4 -7.05 -17.59 4.49
N ASP A 5 -7.35 -16.67 5.41
CA ASP A 5 -8.16 -16.96 6.59
C ASP A 5 -9.59 -17.27 6.14
N ALA A 6 -10.21 -18.30 6.71
CA ALA A 6 -11.40 -18.93 6.14
C ALA A 6 -12.54 -17.91 5.91
N ARG A 7 -12.86 -17.65 4.64
CA ARG A 7 -14.08 -16.95 4.20
C ARG A 7 -15.09 -17.92 3.60
N ASN A 8 -16.25 -17.41 3.16
CA ASN A 8 -17.18 -18.21 2.38
C ASN A 8 -16.55 -18.62 1.03
N SER A 9 -16.96 -19.78 0.50
CA SER A 9 -16.38 -20.38 -0.71
C SER A 9 -16.47 -19.50 -1.97
N LYS A 10 -17.49 -18.64 -2.04
CA LYS A 10 -17.70 -17.72 -3.17
C LYS A 10 -16.66 -16.60 -3.20
N GLN A 11 -16.32 -16.03 -2.04
CA GLN A 11 -15.34 -14.95 -1.93
C GLN A 11 -13.91 -15.44 -2.18
N ASN A 12 -13.59 -16.66 -1.74
CA ASN A 12 -12.29 -17.26 -2.03
C ASN A 12 -12.08 -17.42 -3.54
N LYS A 13 -13.09 -17.95 -4.23
CA LYS A 13 -13.04 -18.10 -5.69
C LYS A 13 -12.83 -16.77 -6.42
N GLN A 14 -13.54 -15.71 -6.01
CA GLN A 14 -13.36 -14.37 -6.59
C GLN A 14 -11.94 -13.82 -6.40
N LEU A 15 -11.31 -14.12 -5.26
CA LEU A 15 -9.94 -13.71 -4.97
C LEU A 15 -8.90 -14.51 -5.77
N ASP A 16 -9.13 -15.82 -5.92
CA ASP A 16 -8.30 -16.68 -6.77
C ASP A 16 -8.38 -16.23 -8.24
N ASP A 17 -9.58 -15.98 -8.73
CA ASP A 17 -9.81 -15.50 -10.11
C ASP A 17 -9.15 -14.12 -10.33
N PHE A 18 -9.30 -13.19 -9.39
CA PHE A 18 -8.64 -11.87 -9.45
C PHE A 18 -7.11 -11.97 -9.41
N HIS A 19 -6.55 -12.82 -8.55
CA HIS A 19 -5.11 -13.02 -8.47
C HIS A 19 -4.57 -13.62 -9.78
N PHE A 20 -5.27 -14.60 -10.33
CA PHE A 20 -4.95 -15.18 -11.64
C PHE A 20 -4.96 -14.12 -12.74
N ASP A 21 -5.99 -13.26 -12.76
CA ASP A 21 -6.08 -12.16 -13.72
C ASP A 21 -4.95 -11.15 -13.54
N LEU A 22 -4.49 -10.89 -12.32
CA LEU A 22 -3.41 -9.94 -12.04
C LEU A 22 -2.04 -10.44 -12.52
N LEU A 23 -1.79 -11.74 -12.40
CA LEU A 23 -0.57 -12.37 -12.92
C LEU A 23 -0.58 -12.53 -14.44
N ASN A 24 -1.75 -12.81 -15.02
CA ASN A 24 -1.88 -13.13 -16.45
C ASN A 24 -2.36 -11.96 -17.32
N ASN A 25 -2.80 -10.83 -16.73
CA ASN A 25 -3.04 -9.63 -17.52
C ASN A 25 -1.73 -9.04 -18.01
N HIS A 26 -1.50 -9.17 -19.31
CA HIS A 26 -0.37 -8.60 -20.01
C HIS A 26 -0.68 -7.19 -20.51
N ASP A 27 -1.03 -6.28 -19.59
CA ASP A 27 -1.24 -4.88 -19.94
C ASP A 27 0.10 -4.10 -20.00
N SER A 28 0.10 -3.02 -20.76
CA SER A 28 1.25 -2.17 -21.09
C SER A 28 1.92 -1.45 -19.91
N HIS A 29 1.35 -1.54 -18.70
CA HIS A 29 1.83 -0.88 -17.48
C HIS A 29 2.44 -1.85 -16.43
N ARG A 30 2.91 -3.03 -16.86
CA ARG A 30 3.51 -4.06 -16.00
C ARG A 30 5.01 -3.81 -15.73
N ALA A 31 5.45 -4.21 -14.53
CA ALA A 31 6.86 -4.45 -14.23
C ALA A 31 7.19 -5.94 -14.45
N ASP A 32 8.15 -6.23 -15.34
CA ASP A 32 8.61 -7.59 -15.61
C ASP A 32 9.65 -8.05 -14.59
N TYR A 33 9.42 -9.22 -13.99
CA TYR A 33 10.35 -9.88 -13.08
C TYR A 33 10.69 -11.27 -13.60
N ASN A 34 11.98 -11.53 -13.87
CA ASN A 34 12.46 -12.85 -14.31
C ASN A 34 12.23 -13.95 -13.27
N ASN A 35 12.17 -13.57 -11.98
CA ASN A 35 11.88 -14.46 -10.87
C ASN A 35 10.94 -13.74 -9.90
N LEU A 36 9.64 -14.02 -9.98
CA LEU A 36 8.65 -13.51 -9.03
C LEU A 36 8.42 -14.57 -7.95
N ILE A 37 8.86 -14.29 -6.73
CA ILE A 37 8.51 -15.11 -5.55
C ILE A 37 7.42 -14.35 -4.81
N GLU A 38 6.17 -14.79 -4.92
CA GLU A 38 5.01 -14.14 -4.30
C GLU A 38 4.36 -15.02 -3.21
N GLY A 39 4.08 -14.38 -2.06
CA GLY A 39 3.21 -14.89 -1.00
C GLY A 39 2.11 -13.87 -0.68
N LEU A 40 0.85 -14.25 -0.84
CA LEU A 40 -0.31 -13.40 -0.59
C LEU A 40 -1.07 -13.91 0.64
N PHE A 41 -1.14 -13.11 1.70
CA PHE A 41 -1.85 -13.44 2.94
C PHE A 41 -3.10 -12.57 3.08
N ILE A 42 -4.28 -13.19 3.07
CA ILE A 42 -5.57 -12.49 3.16
C ILE A 42 -6.27 -12.92 4.45
N ALA A 43 -6.20 -12.08 5.48
CA ALA A 43 -6.91 -12.29 6.75
C ALA A 43 -7.93 -11.18 7.00
N ALA A 44 -8.92 -11.45 7.85
CA ALA A 44 -9.84 -10.40 8.31
C ALA A 44 -9.03 -9.30 9.03
N SER A 45 -9.32 -8.02 8.74
CA SER A 45 -8.49 -6.88 9.15
C SER A 45 -8.23 -6.82 10.67
N HIS A 46 -9.18 -7.21 11.50
CA HIS A 46 -9.05 -7.25 12.96
C HIS A 46 -8.16 -8.38 13.49
N HIS A 47 -7.90 -9.42 12.68
CA HIS A 47 -6.96 -10.51 12.99
C HIS A 47 -5.64 -10.42 12.21
N SER A 48 -5.56 -9.54 11.21
CA SER A 48 -4.35 -9.33 10.42
C SER A 48 -3.43 -8.31 11.07
N VAL A 49 -2.38 -8.80 11.73
CA VAL A 49 -1.29 -7.98 12.25
C VAL A 49 -0.66 -7.12 11.15
N GLY A 50 -0.58 -7.62 9.92
CA GLY A 50 -0.05 -6.88 8.78
C GLY A 50 -0.89 -5.66 8.41
N VAL A 51 -2.22 -5.78 8.45
CA VAL A 51 -3.14 -4.65 8.20
C VAL A 51 -3.04 -3.62 9.32
N GLN A 52 -2.96 -4.05 10.57
CA GLN A 52 -2.78 -3.14 11.70
C GLN A 52 -1.45 -2.35 11.60
N PHE A 53 -0.38 -3.00 11.14
CA PHE A 53 0.88 -2.31 10.86
C PHE A 53 0.76 -1.33 9.69
N ALA A 54 0.08 -1.71 8.60
CA ALA A 54 -0.18 -0.81 7.49
C ALA A 54 -0.97 0.43 7.93
N ASP A 55 -2.01 0.24 8.77
CA ASP A 55 -2.81 1.32 9.34
C ASP A 55 -1.99 2.22 10.27
N LEU A 56 -1.06 1.66 11.05
CA LEU A 56 -0.15 2.44 11.88
C LEU A 56 0.75 3.36 11.03
N VAL A 57 1.32 2.82 9.95
CA VAL A 57 2.17 3.58 9.02
C VAL A 57 1.35 4.64 8.29
N ALA A 58 0.18 4.26 7.74
CA ALA A 58 -0.72 5.17 7.04
C ALA A 58 -1.23 6.28 7.97
N GLY A 59 -1.60 5.94 9.21
CA GLY A 59 -2.04 6.88 10.22
C GLY A 59 -0.96 7.89 10.61
N ALA A 60 0.30 7.44 10.76
CA ALA A 60 1.43 8.32 11.02
C ALA A 60 1.66 9.34 9.89
N VAL A 61 1.58 8.88 8.63
CA VAL A 61 1.70 9.75 7.45
C VAL A 61 0.52 10.72 7.34
N TYR A 62 -0.71 10.21 7.48
CA TYR A 62 -1.93 11.02 7.43
C TYR A 62 -1.93 12.12 8.48
N ARG A 63 -1.53 11.81 9.71
CA ARG A 63 -1.49 12.78 10.80
C ARG A 63 -0.48 13.90 10.55
N LYS A 64 0.71 13.58 10.01
CA LYS A 64 1.67 14.59 9.53
C LYS A 64 1.01 15.53 8.51
N CYS A 65 0.36 14.97 7.50
CA CYS A 65 -0.20 15.75 6.40
C CYS A 65 -1.45 16.57 6.79
N SER A 66 -2.34 16.01 7.60
CA SER A 66 -3.64 16.62 7.92
C SER A 66 -3.62 17.50 9.18
N LYS A 67 -2.71 17.23 10.12
CA LYS A 67 -2.65 17.91 11.42
C LYS A 67 -1.32 18.61 11.68
N GLY A 68 -0.32 18.46 10.80
CA GLY A 68 1.04 18.97 11.03
C GLY A 68 1.81 18.23 12.14
N ASP A 69 1.22 17.21 12.76
CA ASP A 69 1.85 16.44 13.83
C ASP A 69 2.72 15.33 13.26
N SER A 70 4.03 15.54 13.35
CA SER A 70 5.06 14.64 12.81
C SER A 70 5.57 13.62 13.83
N THR A 71 5.01 13.53 15.03
CA THR A 71 5.54 12.73 16.15
C THR A 71 5.77 11.27 15.74
N PHE A 72 4.72 10.62 15.22
CA PHE A 72 4.80 9.22 14.81
C PHE A 72 5.51 9.04 13.46
N TYR A 73 5.34 10.00 12.54
CA TYR A 73 6.04 9.96 11.27
C TYR A 73 7.57 9.98 11.47
N ASN A 74 8.07 10.76 12.44
CA ASN A 74 9.49 10.85 12.72
C ASN A 74 10.12 9.52 13.17
N MET A 75 9.34 8.61 13.76
CA MET A 75 9.82 7.27 14.13
C MET A 75 10.07 6.39 12.90
N ILE A 76 9.22 6.52 11.87
CA ILE A 76 9.31 5.70 10.66
C ILE A 76 10.05 6.39 9.51
N ARG A 77 10.38 7.68 9.65
CA ARG A 77 10.85 8.54 8.57
C ARG A 77 12.06 7.98 7.83
N ASN A 78 12.96 7.28 8.52
CA ASN A 78 14.21 6.76 7.95
C ASN A 78 13.97 5.51 7.08
N ASN A 79 12.82 4.85 7.24
CA ASN A 79 12.41 3.69 6.44
C ASN A 79 11.55 4.09 5.24
N VAL A 80 11.09 5.35 5.19
CA VAL A 80 10.33 5.87 4.05
C VAL A 80 11.30 6.19 2.92
N ARG A 81 10.99 5.72 1.70
CA ARG A 81 11.77 6.02 0.49
C ARG A 81 11.91 7.53 0.29
N ARG A 82 13.12 7.96 -0.08
CA ARG A 82 13.47 9.37 -0.31
C ARG A 82 14.26 9.54 -1.60
N ASN A 83 14.30 10.76 -2.10
CA ASN A 83 15.21 11.14 -3.18
C ASN A 83 16.64 11.40 -2.65
N SER A 84 17.55 11.75 -3.57
CA SER A 84 18.95 12.09 -3.26
C SER A 84 19.10 13.32 -2.35
N GLN A 85 18.07 14.16 -2.25
CA GLN A 85 18.03 15.33 -1.36
C GLN A 85 17.35 15.03 0.00
N GLY A 86 16.96 13.78 0.25
CA GLY A 86 16.30 13.37 1.48
C GLY A 86 14.79 13.68 1.55
N LYS A 87 14.17 14.15 0.46
CA LYS A 87 12.74 14.46 0.39
C LYS A 87 11.92 13.19 0.15
N ALA A 88 10.85 13.02 0.94
CA ALA A 88 9.97 11.85 0.85
C ALA A 88 8.77 12.08 -0.08
N GLU A 89 8.33 13.32 -0.22
CA GLU A 89 7.19 13.71 -1.04
C GLU A 89 7.48 13.43 -2.53
N GLY A 90 6.63 12.64 -3.18
CA GLY A 90 6.79 12.18 -4.57
C GLY A 90 7.62 10.91 -4.73
N PHE A 91 8.22 10.36 -3.65
CA PHE A 91 9.08 9.18 -3.71
C PHE A 91 8.64 8.06 -2.77
N GLY A 92 8.38 8.39 -1.50
CA GLY A 92 7.85 7.48 -0.49
C GLY A 92 6.50 7.89 0.07
N VAL A 93 6.08 9.15 -0.14
CA VAL A 93 4.74 9.66 0.16
C VAL A 93 4.21 10.34 -1.09
N VAL A 94 3.15 9.79 -1.68
CA VAL A 94 2.52 10.35 -2.89
C VAL A 94 1.15 10.90 -2.51
N ALA A 95 0.94 12.19 -2.76
CA ALA A 95 -0.37 12.81 -2.64
C ALA A 95 -1.12 12.60 -3.96
N VAL A 96 -2.31 12.00 -3.89
CA VAL A 96 -3.18 11.83 -5.06
C VAL A 96 -4.09 13.06 -5.17
N PRO A 97 -4.14 13.74 -6.33
CA PRO A 97 -5.06 14.86 -6.54
C PRO A 97 -6.51 14.41 -6.35
N SER A 98 -7.29 15.09 -5.50
CA SER A 98 -8.70 14.74 -5.24
C SER A 98 -9.70 15.51 -6.11
N GLY A 99 -9.25 16.17 -7.19
CA GLY A 99 -10.16 16.82 -8.14
C GLY A 99 -10.83 18.11 -7.65
N SER A 100 -10.34 18.75 -6.59
CA SER A 100 -10.69 20.13 -6.24
C SER A 100 -9.42 20.99 -6.28
N ARG A 101 -9.41 21.98 -7.18
CA ARG A 101 -8.29 22.91 -7.44
C ARG A 101 -7.59 23.34 -6.14
N ILE A 102 -6.27 23.22 -6.11
CA ILE A 102 -5.43 24.17 -5.39
C ILE A 102 -4.64 24.93 -6.45
N ILE A 103 -5.17 26.10 -6.82
CA ILE A 103 -4.35 27.17 -7.36
C ILE A 103 -3.76 27.85 -6.13
N GLU A 104 -2.44 27.90 -5.99
CA GLU A 104 -1.81 29.07 -5.38
C GLU A 104 -0.33 29.20 -5.78
N LYS A 105 -0.13 30.23 -6.60
CA LYS A 105 1.07 31.01 -6.99
C LYS A 105 2.34 30.28 -7.44
#